data_AF-A0A3B9QC51-F1
#
_entry.id   AF-A0A3B9QC51-F1
#
_cell.length_a   1.000
_cell.length_b   1.000
_cell.length_c   1.000
_cell.angle_alpha   90.00
_cell.angle_beta   90.00
_cell.angle_gamma   90.00
#
_symmetry.space_group_name_H-M   'P 1'
#
loop_
_entity.id
_entity.type
_entity.pdbx_description
1 polymer ?
#
loop_
_entity_poly.entity_id
_entity_poly.type
_entity_poly.pdbx_seq_one_letter_code
_entity_poly.pdbx_strand_id
1 'polypeptide(L)'
;MDLMTRLQNVDSRVIYVILLIALSLPLLFPMGIPMQVDPMVRAVYDIIEGLDPETDKVLLSMDYSPGAGLDAEVSPVAVVEHLTQRGIKWVAISFGTPDGPMMTNRIIDSLEQRGYEYGKDFANLGYMAGEENAIRLFALDCLSVPTDVRGNRTADLPVMQGIKNVKDFAFVMQFSSSGPEMWIRQVVDPMGVPFATGTVTVSVPAIIPYYHSGQVKGIMGGVSSAAQYELLCNNPGRGASLMDAQSMGHLIIILFIVLGNIGYFMTKDKKQSAGS
;
A
#
# COMPACT_ATOMS: atom_id res chain seq x y z
N MET A 1 46.58 14.70 17.93
CA MET A 1 45.19 14.84 18.43
C MET A 1 44.54 13.49 18.27
N ASP A 2 44.15 12.90 19.40
CA ASP A 2 43.60 11.54 19.50
C ASP A 2 42.34 11.44 18.62
N LEU A 3 42.19 10.36 17.85
CA LEU A 3 41.02 10.12 16.96
C LEU A 3 39.69 10.33 17.74
N MET A 4 39.77 10.05 19.03
CA MET A 4 38.74 10.21 20.05
C MET A 4 38.22 11.65 20.22
N THR A 5 39.11 12.65 20.23
CA THR A 5 38.74 14.06 20.40
C THR A 5 38.05 14.62 19.15
N ARG A 6 38.33 14.05 17.98
CA ARG A 6 37.62 14.37 16.73
C ARG A 6 36.23 13.72 16.67
N LEU A 7 36.09 12.49 17.18
CA LEU A 7 34.80 11.78 17.27
C LEU A 7 33.81 12.42 18.25
N GLN A 8 34.29 13.02 19.34
CA GLN A 8 33.45 13.74 20.31
C GLN A 8 33.04 15.16 19.86
N ASN A 9 33.79 15.75 18.93
CA ASN A 9 33.53 17.09 18.40
C ASN A 9 33.05 17.03 16.94
N VAL A 10 32.41 15.93 16.52
CA VAL A 10 31.82 15.85 15.18
C VAL A 10 30.72 16.91 15.09
N ASP A 11 30.89 17.85 14.18
CA ASP A 11 29.89 18.87 13.87
C ASP A 11 28.59 18.17 13.45
N SER A 12 27.47 18.57 14.05
CA SER A 12 26.14 18.02 13.73
C SER A 12 25.81 18.15 12.24
N ARG A 13 26.39 19.14 11.55
CA ARG A 13 26.28 19.29 10.08
C ARG A 13 26.81 18.09 9.32
N VAL A 14 27.93 17.49 9.75
CA VAL A 14 28.51 16.30 9.10
C VAL A 14 27.58 15.10 9.28
N ILE A 15 26.98 14.97 10.47
CA ILE A 15 25.98 13.93 10.76
C ILE A 15 24.76 14.10 9.84
N TYR A 16 24.23 15.33 9.70
CA TYR A 16 23.10 15.59 8.81
C TYR A 16 23.43 15.34 7.34
N VAL A 17 24.65 15.67 6.88
CA VAL A 17 25.07 15.37 5.50
C VAL A 17 25.18 13.87 5.26
N ILE A 18 25.77 13.11 6.18
CA ILE A 18 25.83 11.64 6.09
C ILE A 18 24.43 11.04 6.05
N LEU A 19 23.55 11.50 6.93
CA LEU A 19 22.17 11.03 7.01
C LEU A 19 21.38 11.38 5.75
N LEU A 20 21.57 12.59 5.19
CA LEU A 20 20.96 13.02 3.94
C LEU A 20 21.44 12.17 2.75
N ILE A 21 22.75 11.96 2.61
CA ILE A 21 23.31 11.12 1.54
C ILE A 21 22.74 9.71 1.64
N ALA A 22 22.74 9.14 2.83
CA ALA A 22 22.39 7.74 3.01
C ALA A 22 20.87 7.48 3.00
N LEU A 23 20.02 8.47 3.25
CA LEU A 23 18.59 8.39 2.95
C LEU A 23 18.28 8.66 1.47
N SER A 24 19.09 9.48 0.79
CA SER A 24 18.88 9.83 -0.61
C SER A 24 19.36 8.73 -1.57
N LEU A 25 20.46 8.04 -1.24
CA LEU A 25 21.05 7.01 -2.09
C LEU A 25 20.06 5.89 -2.45
N PRO A 26 19.31 5.30 -1.50
CA PRO A 26 18.37 4.21 -1.78
C PRO A 26 17.14 4.65 -2.57
N LEU A 27 16.76 5.93 -2.46
CA LEU A 27 15.66 6.49 -3.24
C LEU A 27 16.04 6.63 -4.73
N LEU A 28 17.33 6.81 -5.03
CA LEU A 28 17.84 6.89 -6.40
C LEU A 28 18.30 5.53 -6.94
N PHE A 29 18.81 4.67 -6.07
CA PHE A 29 19.35 3.36 -6.37
C PHE A 29 18.79 2.34 -5.37
N PRO A 30 17.60 1.78 -5.62
CA PRO A 30 17.08 0.70 -4.79
C PRO A 30 18.09 -0.45 -4.78
N MET A 31 18.56 -0.79 -3.58
CA MET A 31 19.62 -1.78 -3.37
C MET A 31 19.06 -3.19 -3.23
N GLY A 32 17.74 -3.32 -3.04
CA GLY A 32 17.07 -4.60 -2.94
C GLY A 32 17.48 -5.35 -1.67
N ILE A 33 17.37 -4.68 -0.51
CA ILE A 33 17.69 -5.32 0.77
C ILE A 33 16.78 -6.56 0.93
N PRO A 34 17.33 -7.75 1.23
CA PRO A 34 16.54 -8.96 1.36
C PRO A 34 15.45 -8.79 2.43
N MET A 35 14.21 -9.07 2.04
CA MET A 35 13.05 -8.92 2.90
C MET A 35 12.25 -10.21 2.92
N GLN A 36 11.82 -10.62 4.12
CA GLN A 36 10.87 -11.71 4.25
C GLN A 36 9.48 -11.20 3.90
N VAL A 37 8.79 -11.97 3.05
CA VAL A 37 7.42 -11.68 2.65
C VAL A 37 6.48 -12.19 3.74
N ASP A 38 5.66 -11.30 4.27
CA ASP A 38 4.61 -11.61 5.25
C ASP A 38 3.54 -12.51 4.60
N PRO A 39 3.10 -13.60 5.27
CA PRO A 39 2.02 -14.45 4.77
C PRO A 39 0.74 -13.70 4.39
N MET A 40 0.39 -12.63 5.10
CA MET A 40 -0.80 -11.81 4.82
C MET A 40 -0.69 -11.08 3.47
N VAL A 41 0.52 -10.65 3.10
CA VAL A 41 0.81 -9.99 1.82
C VAL A 41 0.87 -11.01 0.70
N ARG A 42 1.55 -12.14 0.95
CA ARG A 42 1.60 -13.27 0.00
C ARG A 42 0.21 -13.78 -0.35
N ALA A 43 -0.70 -13.84 0.62
CA ALA A 43 -2.09 -14.26 0.35
C ALA A 43 -2.79 -13.36 -0.68
N VAL A 44 -2.57 -12.04 -0.65
CA VAL A 44 -3.12 -11.12 -1.67
C VAL A 44 -2.50 -11.39 -3.04
N TYR A 45 -1.19 -11.65 -3.08
CA TYR A 45 -0.49 -11.97 -4.31
C TYR A 45 -1.01 -13.27 -4.93
N ASP A 46 -1.10 -14.33 -4.13
CA ASP A 46 -1.56 -15.65 -4.56
C ASP A 46 -3.03 -15.62 -5.04
N ILE A 47 -3.89 -14.79 -4.44
CA ILE A 47 -5.26 -14.58 -4.91
C ILE A 47 -5.26 -14.01 -6.33
N ILE A 48 -4.50 -12.93 -6.57
CA ILE A 48 -4.44 -12.29 -7.90
C ILE A 48 -3.79 -13.22 -8.93
N GLU A 49 -2.77 -13.97 -8.54
CA GLU A 49 -2.14 -14.98 -9.39
C GLU A 49 -3.09 -16.12 -9.78
N GLY A 50 -4.09 -16.40 -8.94
CA GLY A 50 -5.11 -17.41 -9.19
C GLY A 50 -6.24 -16.96 -10.12
N LEU A 51 -6.33 -15.68 -10.48
CA LEU A 51 -7.42 -15.14 -11.30
C LEU A 51 -7.21 -15.40 -12.80
N ASP A 52 -8.31 -15.62 -13.51
CA ASP A 52 -8.35 -15.76 -14.98
C ASP A 52 -8.43 -14.37 -15.68
N PRO A 53 -7.40 -13.96 -16.45
CA PRO A 53 -7.39 -12.68 -17.19
C PRO A 53 -8.57 -12.44 -18.13
N GLU A 54 -9.19 -13.49 -18.65
CA GLU A 54 -10.25 -13.37 -19.65
C GLU A 54 -11.62 -13.11 -19.03
N THR A 55 -11.87 -13.69 -17.85
CA THR A 55 -13.20 -13.67 -17.21
C THR A 55 -13.26 -12.89 -15.92
N ASP A 56 -12.20 -12.95 -15.12
CA ASP A 56 -12.21 -12.43 -13.77
C ASP A 56 -11.98 -10.93 -13.75
N LYS A 57 -12.73 -10.26 -12.88
CA LYS A 57 -12.63 -8.82 -12.65
C LYS A 57 -12.48 -8.56 -11.18
N VAL A 58 -11.72 -7.52 -10.85
CA VAL A 58 -11.44 -7.12 -9.47
C VAL A 58 -12.11 -5.79 -9.16
N LEU A 59 -12.77 -5.72 -8.01
CA LEU A 59 -13.30 -4.46 -7.48
C LEU A 59 -12.30 -3.86 -6.49
N LEU A 60 -11.94 -2.60 -6.69
CA LEU A 60 -11.05 -1.84 -5.81
C LEU A 60 -11.84 -0.73 -5.10
N SER A 61 -12.01 -0.85 -3.78
CA SER A 61 -12.57 0.24 -2.98
C SER A 61 -11.45 1.20 -2.62
N MET A 62 -11.43 2.38 -3.22
CA MET A 62 -10.35 3.38 -3.07
C MET A 62 -10.79 4.44 -2.06
N ASP A 63 -10.64 4.16 -0.77
CA ASP A 63 -11.14 4.97 0.35
C ASP A 63 -10.00 5.66 1.13
N TYR A 64 -9.10 6.32 0.41
CA TYR A 64 -8.01 7.09 1.00
C TYR A 64 -7.88 8.47 0.35
N SER A 65 -7.34 9.41 1.12
CA SER A 65 -7.17 10.81 0.75
C SER A 65 -5.67 11.15 0.69
N PRO A 66 -5.27 12.24 -0.01
CA PRO A 66 -3.88 12.70 -0.02
C PRO A 66 -3.25 12.88 1.37
N GLY A 67 -4.07 13.22 2.38
CA GLY A 67 -3.62 13.41 3.76
C GLY A 67 -3.08 12.15 4.45
N ALA A 68 -3.43 10.95 3.96
CA ALA A 68 -2.85 9.70 4.47
C ALA A 68 -1.40 9.48 4.00
N GLY A 69 -0.95 10.29 3.03
CA GLY A 69 0.42 10.27 2.53
C GLY A 69 0.79 8.98 1.82
N LEU A 70 2.10 8.76 1.68
CA LEU A 70 2.66 7.63 0.94
C LEU A 70 2.32 6.28 1.57
N ASP A 71 1.96 6.22 2.85
CA ASP A 71 1.66 4.96 3.54
C ASP A 71 0.40 4.30 2.98
N ALA A 72 -0.59 5.08 2.52
CA ALA A 72 -1.80 4.56 1.92
C ALA A 72 -1.71 4.36 0.39
N GLU A 73 -0.90 5.17 -0.32
CA GLU A 73 -0.88 5.21 -1.79
C GLU A 73 -0.04 4.11 -2.45
N VAL A 74 1.01 3.62 -1.78
CA VAL A 74 1.93 2.64 -2.38
C VAL A 74 1.30 1.26 -2.61
N SER A 75 0.43 0.80 -1.72
CA SER A 75 -0.26 -0.49 -1.84
C SER A 75 -1.22 -0.57 -3.04
N PRO A 76 -2.15 0.38 -3.26
CA PRO A 76 -3.02 0.35 -4.44
C PRO A 76 -2.24 0.43 -5.75
N VAL A 77 -1.16 1.21 -5.79
CA VAL A 77 -0.29 1.28 -6.98
C VAL A 77 0.36 -0.07 -7.28
N ALA A 78 0.94 -0.74 -6.27
CA ALA A 78 1.56 -2.05 -6.45
C ALA A 78 0.56 -3.12 -6.91
N VAL A 79 -0.65 -3.12 -6.33
CA VAL A 79 -1.71 -4.06 -6.72
C VAL A 79 -2.22 -3.80 -8.12
N VAL A 80 -2.51 -2.54 -8.48
CA VAL A 80 -2.96 -2.20 -9.84
C VAL A 80 -1.89 -2.56 -10.88
N GLU A 81 -0.61 -2.40 -10.54
CA GLU A 81 0.46 -2.79 -11.45
C GLU A 81 0.52 -4.31 -11.67
N HIS A 82 0.30 -5.09 -10.62
CA HIS A 82 0.21 -6.54 -10.74
C HIS A 82 -1.01 -6.99 -11.56
N LEU A 83 -2.19 -6.39 -11.32
CA LEU A 83 -3.39 -6.63 -12.13
C LEU A 83 -3.13 -6.32 -13.61
N THR A 84 -2.45 -5.20 -13.87
CA THR A 84 -2.08 -4.76 -15.21
C THR A 84 -1.11 -5.74 -15.89
N GLN A 85 -0.07 -6.21 -15.18
CA GLN A 85 0.87 -7.22 -15.70
C GLN A 85 0.16 -8.54 -16.05
N ARG A 86 -0.87 -8.89 -15.28
CA ARG A 86 -1.70 -10.08 -15.48
C ARG A 86 -2.81 -9.88 -16.53
N GLY A 87 -3.03 -8.66 -17.02
CA GLY A 87 -4.15 -8.35 -17.92
C GLY A 87 -5.53 -8.45 -17.24
N ILE A 88 -5.58 -8.43 -15.90
CA ILE A 88 -6.81 -8.53 -15.13
C ILE A 88 -7.50 -7.17 -15.12
N LYS A 89 -8.76 -7.17 -15.55
CA LYS A 89 -9.58 -5.96 -15.57
C LYS A 89 -10.04 -5.59 -14.17
N TRP A 90 -10.13 -4.30 -13.89
CA TRP A 90 -10.52 -3.83 -12.56
C TRP A 90 -11.44 -2.62 -12.59
N VAL A 91 -12.27 -2.49 -11.57
CA VAL A 91 -13.22 -1.38 -11.41
C VAL A 91 -12.98 -0.76 -10.06
N ALA A 92 -12.86 0.55 -10.00
CA ALA A 92 -12.69 1.28 -8.75
C ALA A 92 -13.92 2.09 -8.37
N ILE A 93 -14.17 2.19 -7.07
CA ILE A 93 -15.24 2.98 -6.46
C ILE A 93 -14.79 3.44 -5.08
N SER A 94 -15.38 4.53 -4.56
CA SER A 94 -15.12 5.05 -3.23
C SER A 94 -16.42 5.24 -2.45
N PHE A 95 -16.40 4.92 -1.17
CA PHE A 95 -17.54 5.03 -0.25
C PHE A 95 -17.20 5.80 1.02
N GLY A 96 -15.95 5.73 1.47
CA GLY A 96 -15.46 6.33 2.72
C GLY A 96 -14.92 7.74 2.58
N THR A 97 -14.49 8.16 1.37
CA THR A 97 -13.99 9.51 1.14
C THR A 97 -14.29 10.01 -0.28
N PRO A 98 -14.70 11.29 -0.43
CA PRO A 98 -14.90 11.91 -1.75
C PRO A 98 -13.58 12.16 -2.52
N ASP A 99 -12.41 12.03 -1.88
CA ASP A 99 -11.11 12.18 -2.54
C ASP A 99 -10.68 10.93 -3.33
N GLY A 100 -11.25 9.77 -3.00
CA GLY A 100 -10.89 8.49 -3.60
C GLY A 100 -10.89 8.45 -5.13
N PRO A 101 -11.91 9.03 -5.82
CA PRO A 101 -11.92 9.10 -7.28
C PRO A 101 -10.72 9.84 -7.88
N MET A 102 -10.26 10.91 -7.22
CA MET A 102 -9.05 11.63 -7.65
C MET A 102 -7.81 10.76 -7.46
N MET A 103 -7.71 10.03 -6.35
CA MET A 103 -6.58 9.12 -6.12
C MET A 103 -6.54 8.01 -7.17
N THR A 104 -7.69 7.42 -7.51
CA THR A 104 -7.81 6.44 -8.60
C THR A 104 -7.39 7.03 -9.95
N ASN A 105 -7.81 8.26 -10.27
CA ASN A 105 -7.45 8.88 -11.54
C ASN A 105 -5.94 9.07 -11.71
N ARG A 106 -5.19 9.35 -10.64
CA ARG A 106 -3.71 9.43 -10.72
C ARG A 106 -3.06 8.12 -11.19
N ILE A 107 -3.64 6.98 -10.77
CA ILE A 107 -3.17 5.66 -11.19
C ILE A 107 -3.56 5.43 -12.66
N ILE A 108 -4.81 5.73 -13.01
CA ILE A 108 -5.34 5.61 -14.38
C ILE A 108 -4.53 6.43 -15.39
N ASP A 109 -4.19 7.68 -15.06
CA ASP A 109 -3.45 8.58 -15.95
C ASP A 109 -2.10 7.97 -16.36
N SER A 110 -1.44 7.26 -15.44
CA SER A 110 -0.19 6.52 -15.72
C SER A 110 -0.42 5.32 -16.64
N LEU A 111 -1.55 4.61 -16.49
CA LEU A 111 -1.90 3.47 -17.34
C LEU A 111 -2.28 3.90 -18.76
N GLU A 112 -3.04 4.97 -18.92
CA GLU A 112 -3.42 5.47 -20.24
C GLU A 112 -2.20 5.94 -21.05
N GLN A 113 -1.21 6.56 -20.39
CA GLN A 113 0.07 6.90 -21.01
C GLN A 113 0.85 5.69 -21.52
N ARG A 114 0.58 4.50 -20.97
CA ARG A 114 1.17 3.22 -21.38
C ARG A 114 0.31 2.47 -22.42
N GLY A 115 -0.82 3.04 -22.83
CA GLY A 115 -1.67 2.51 -23.90
C GLY A 115 -2.85 1.64 -23.44
N TYR A 116 -3.13 1.56 -22.14
CA TYR A 116 -4.33 0.87 -21.64
C TYR A 116 -5.59 1.72 -21.83
N GLU A 117 -6.73 1.06 -22.04
CA GLU A 117 -7.97 1.71 -22.45
C GLU A 117 -8.98 1.84 -21.30
N TYR A 118 -9.30 3.08 -20.92
CA TYR A 118 -10.37 3.36 -19.96
C TYR A 118 -11.73 2.85 -20.45
N GLY A 119 -12.52 2.29 -19.54
CA GLY A 119 -13.82 1.68 -19.78
C GLY A 119 -13.73 0.23 -20.26
N LYS A 120 -12.59 -0.18 -20.83
CA LYS A 120 -12.35 -1.55 -21.31
C LYS A 120 -11.49 -2.36 -20.36
N ASP A 121 -10.33 -1.83 -19.98
CA ASP A 121 -9.38 -2.50 -19.09
C ASP A 121 -9.63 -2.13 -17.63
N PHE A 122 -10.03 -0.87 -17.39
CA PHE A 122 -10.39 -0.39 -16.07
C PHE A 122 -11.44 0.71 -16.10
N ALA A 123 -12.11 0.97 -14.99
CA ALA A 123 -13.01 2.12 -14.83
C ALA A 123 -12.98 2.69 -13.42
N ASN A 124 -13.31 3.98 -13.30
CA ASN A 124 -13.48 4.67 -12.04
C ASN A 124 -14.92 5.13 -11.91
N LEU A 125 -15.72 4.44 -11.09
CA LEU A 125 -17.13 4.74 -10.90
C LEU A 125 -17.37 5.98 -10.03
N GLY A 126 -16.32 6.49 -9.37
CA GLY A 126 -16.40 7.70 -8.56
C GLY A 126 -16.76 7.41 -7.11
N TYR A 127 -17.41 8.39 -6.48
CA TYR A 127 -17.75 8.37 -5.06
C TYR A 127 -19.26 8.17 -4.89
N MET A 128 -19.64 7.16 -4.11
CA MET A 128 -21.01 6.89 -3.74
C MET A 128 -21.23 7.23 -2.26
N ALA A 129 -21.93 8.34 -2.00
CA ALA A 129 -22.20 8.82 -0.67
C ALA A 129 -23.16 7.89 0.11
N GLY A 130 -22.94 7.78 1.43
CA GLY A 130 -23.77 6.96 2.33
C GLY A 130 -23.01 5.89 3.10
N GLU A 131 -21.68 5.83 2.96
CA GLU A 131 -20.78 4.93 3.70
C GLU A 131 -21.27 3.48 3.69
N GLU A 132 -21.58 2.91 4.86
CA GLU A 132 -22.03 1.52 4.99
C GLU A 132 -23.30 1.21 4.19
N ASN A 133 -24.26 2.13 4.13
CA ASN A 133 -25.48 1.94 3.33
C ASN A 133 -25.19 1.97 1.83
N ALA A 134 -24.24 2.80 1.40
CA ALA A 134 -23.81 2.87 0.01
C ALA A 134 -23.08 1.59 -0.41
N ILE A 135 -22.18 1.07 0.44
CA ILE A 135 -21.54 -0.23 0.23
C ILE A 135 -22.59 -1.31 0.06
N ARG A 136 -23.61 -1.36 0.93
CA ARG A 136 -24.68 -2.36 0.82
C ARG A 136 -25.51 -2.20 -0.45
N LEU A 137 -25.88 -0.99 -0.82
CA LEU A 137 -26.65 -0.73 -2.05
C LEU A 137 -25.87 -1.15 -3.28
N PHE A 138 -24.60 -0.74 -3.39
CA PHE A 138 -23.72 -1.13 -4.49
C PHE A 138 -23.47 -2.64 -4.54
N ALA A 139 -23.34 -3.27 -3.37
CA ALA A 139 -23.13 -4.71 -3.28
C ALA A 139 -24.30 -5.52 -3.85
N LEU A 140 -25.54 -5.02 -3.70
CA LEU A 140 -26.74 -5.64 -4.26
C LEU A 140 -26.97 -5.26 -5.73
N ASP A 141 -26.58 -4.05 -6.13
CA ASP A 141 -26.72 -3.53 -7.49
C ASP A 141 -25.55 -2.60 -7.83
N CYS A 142 -24.57 -3.10 -8.60
CA CYS A 142 -23.41 -2.32 -9.01
C CYS A 142 -23.75 -1.24 -10.04
N LEU A 143 -24.93 -1.30 -10.68
CA LEU A 143 -25.43 -0.27 -11.60
C LEU A 143 -26.18 0.85 -10.87
N SER A 144 -26.31 0.76 -9.54
CA SER A 144 -26.83 1.85 -8.69
C SER A 144 -25.97 3.12 -8.78
N VAL A 145 -24.73 3.02 -9.26
CA VAL A 145 -23.92 4.15 -9.73
C VAL A 145 -24.20 4.32 -11.23
N PRO A 146 -25.02 5.30 -11.65
CA PRO A 146 -25.50 5.38 -13.03
C PRO A 146 -24.43 5.86 -14.01
N THR A 147 -23.50 6.69 -13.54
CA THR A 147 -22.46 7.32 -14.36
C THR A 147 -21.11 7.27 -13.65
N ASP A 148 -20.06 7.03 -14.42
CA ASP A 148 -18.68 7.05 -13.95
C ASP A 148 -18.13 8.49 -13.82
N VAL A 149 -16.87 8.63 -13.40
CA VAL A 149 -16.22 9.96 -13.24
C VAL A 149 -16.03 10.72 -14.56
N ARG A 150 -16.13 10.05 -15.71
CA ARG A 150 -16.00 10.64 -17.05
C ARG A 150 -17.36 10.95 -17.69
N GLY A 151 -18.46 10.70 -16.98
CA GLY A 151 -19.82 10.91 -17.47
C GLY A 151 -20.35 9.81 -18.39
N ASN A 152 -19.62 8.70 -18.53
CA ASN A 152 -20.11 7.53 -19.24
C ASN A 152 -21.16 6.83 -18.38
N ARG A 153 -22.17 6.23 -19.03
CA ARG A 153 -23.12 5.36 -18.34
C ARG A 153 -22.40 4.09 -17.89
N THR A 154 -22.49 3.75 -16.60
CA THR A 154 -21.81 2.57 -16.03
C THR A 154 -22.18 1.28 -16.76
N ALA A 155 -23.44 1.14 -17.17
CA ALA A 155 -23.93 -0.02 -17.91
C ALA A 155 -23.35 -0.17 -19.32
N ASP A 156 -22.81 0.91 -19.90
CA ASP A 156 -22.29 0.93 -21.27
C ASP A 156 -20.77 0.61 -21.29
N LEU A 157 -20.10 0.63 -20.14
CA LEU A 157 -18.67 0.34 -20.02
C LEU A 157 -18.39 -1.15 -20.29
N PRO A 158 -17.49 -1.50 -21.24
CA PRO A 158 -17.12 -2.89 -21.49
C PRO A 158 -16.62 -3.65 -20.25
N VAL A 159 -15.88 -2.99 -19.34
CA VAL A 159 -15.39 -3.61 -18.10
C VAL A 159 -16.52 -3.97 -17.12
N MET A 160 -17.66 -3.29 -17.19
CA MET A 160 -18.84 -3.58 -16.35
C MET A 160 -19.76 -4.64 -16.96
N GLN A 161 -19.46 -5.14 -18.16
CA GLN A 161 -20.30 -6.16 -18.80
C GLN A 161 -20.34 -7.45 -17.97
N GLY A 162 -21.56 -7.91 -17.71
CA GLY A 162 -21.83 -9.08 -16.87
C GLY A 162 -21.83 -8.83 -15.36
N ILE A 163 -21.51 -7.61 -14.91
CA ILE A 163 -21.51 -7.24 -13.49
C ILE A 163 -22.89 -6.68 -13.11
N LYS A 164 -23.58 -7.36 -12.20
CA LYS A 164 -24.87 -6.92 -11.62
C LYS A 164 -24.73 -6.60 -10.14
N ASN A 165 -24.00 -7.43 -9.41
CA ASN A 165 -23.80 -7.31 -7.97
C ASN A 165 -22.35 -7.66 -7.63
N VAL A 166 -21.93 -7.45 -6.39
CA VAL A 166 -20.51 -7.59 -6.03
C VAL A 166 -20.00 -9.04 -6.12
N LYS A 167 -20.86 -10.06 -6.15
CA LYS A 167 -20.45 -11.46 -6.36
C LYS A 167 -19.97 -11.75 -7.77
N ASP A 168 -20.27 -10.87 -8.73
CA ASP A 168 -19.82 -11.02 -10.10
C ASP A 168 -18.34 -10.59 -10.26
N PHE A 169 -17.75 -9.97 -9.22
CA PHE A 169 -16.30 -9.78 -9.11
C PHE A 169 -15.66 -11.01 -8.45
N ALA A 170 -14.54 -11.46 -9.00
CA ALA A 170 -13.80 -12.60 -8.47
C ALA A 170 -13.09 -12.24 -7.15
N PHE A 171 -12.76 -10.97 -6.96
CA PHE A 171 -12.05 -10.47 -5.80
C PHE A 171 -12.40 -9.01 -5.52
N VAL A 172 -12.50 -8.66 -4.24
CA VAL A 172 -12.68 -7.29 -3.77
C VAL A 172 -11.51 -6.92 -2.88
N MET A 173 -10.91 -5.77 -3.13
CA MET A 173 -9.86 -5.23 -2.28
C MET A 173 -10.16 -3.80 -1.87
N GLN A 174 -10.18 -3.54 -0.56
CA GLN A 174 -10.35 -2.19 -0.04
C GLN A 174 -9.01 -1.57 0.33
N PHE A 175 -8.74 -0.38 -0.18
CA PHE A 175 -7.67 0.50 0.28
C PHE A 175 -8.25 1.63 1.10
N SER A 176 -7.94 1.71 2.39
CA SER A 176 -8.48 2.75 3.25
C SER A 176 -7.52 3.21 4.33
N SER A 177 -7.78 4.38 4.90
CA SER A 177 -7.07 4.83 6.12
C SER A 177 -7.72 4.33 7.42
N SER A 178 -8.76 3.50 7.31
CA SER A 178 -9.56 2.95 8.43
C SER A 178 -9.61 1.43 8.38
N GLY A 179 -10.42 0.81 9.24
CA GLY A 179 -10.67 -0.63 9.20
C GLY A 179 -11.68 -1.06 8.12
N PRO A 180 -11.82 -2.40 7.91
CA PRO A 180 -12.71 -3.00 6.91
C PRO A 180 -14.11 -3.35 7.43
N GLU A 181 -14.50 -2.89 8.62
CA GLU A 181 -15.68 -3.38 9.34
C GLU A 181 -16.97 -3.22 8.52
N MET A 182 -17.12 -2.11 7.80
CA MET A 182 -18.29 -1.86 6.96
C MET A 182 -18.40 -2.86 5.80
N TRP A 183 -17.28 -3.14 5.12
CA TRP A 183 -17.23 -4.14 4.06
C TRP A 183 -17.53 -5.54 4.59
N ILE A 184 -17.01 -5.87 5.78
CA ILE A 184 -17.26 -7.16 6.41
C ILE A 184 -18.76 -7.35 6.69
N ARG A 185 -19.39 -6.39 7.37
CA ARG A 185 -20.81 -6.48 7.76
C ARG A 185 -21.76 -6.48 6.56
N GLN A 186 -21.46 -5.71 5.51
CA GLN A 186 -22.40 -5.52 4.39
C GLN A 186 -22.16 -6.46 3.22
N VAL A 187 -20.95 -7.00 3.06
CA VAL A 187 -20.56 -7.78 1.88
C VAL A 187 -19.98 -9.13 2.27
N VAL A 188 -18.90 -9.16 3.05
CA VAL A 188 -18.18 -10.41 3.32
C VAL A 188 -19.08 -11.43 4.03
N ASP A 189 -19.63 -11.07 5.19
CA ASP A 189 -20.47 -11.97 5.98
C ASP A 189 -21.77 -12.38 5.27
N PRO A 190 -22.54 -11.46 4.65
CA PRO A 190 -23.80 -11.83 4.01
C PRO A 190 -23.64 -12.43 2.60
N MET A 191 -22.56 -12.13 1.87
CA MET A 191 -22.41 -12.52 0.46
C MET A 191 -21.28 -13.51 0.21
N GLY A 192 -20.30 -13.64 1.11
CA GLY A 192 -19.22 -14.62 1.00
C GLY A 192 -18.18 -14.30 -0.08
N VAL A 193 -17.96 -13.01 -0.36
CA VAL A 193 -17.03 -12.56 -1.41
C VAL A 193 -15.58 -12.63 -0.92
N PRO A 194 -14.62 -13.12 -1.73
CA PRO A 194 -13.20 -13.04 -1.41
C PRO A 194 -12.76 -11.58 -1.24
N PHE A 195 -12.28 -11.26 -0.04
CA PHE A 195 -11.98 -9.88 0.35
C PHE A 195 -10.61 -9.75 0.99
N ALA A 196 -9.85 -8.72 0.60
CA ALA A 196 -8.62 -8.31 1.27
C ALA A 196 -8.61 -6.80 1.50
N THR A 197 -7.66 -6.32 2.30
CA THR A 197 -7.54 -4.89 2.57
C THR A 197 -6.10 -4.41 2.55
N GLY A 198 -5.89 -3.25 1.94
CA GLY A 198 -4.71 -2.41 2.14
C GLY A 198 -5.05 -1.24 3.06
N THR A 199 -4.18 -0.96 4.02
CA THR A 199 -4.39 0.16 4.96
C THR A 199 -3.08 0.79 5.41
N VAL A 200 -3.17 1.87 6.17
CA VAL A 200 -2.02 2.47 6.86
C VAL A 200 -1.49 1.54 7.95
N THR A 201 -0.18 1.57 8.18
CA THR A 201 0.53 0.63 9.07
C THR A 201 -0.09 0.56 10.47
N VAL A 202 -0.53 1.70 11.00
CA VAL A 202 -1.09 1.82 12.35
C VAL A 202 -2.45 1.11 12.52
N SER A 203 -3.16 0.85 11.44
CA SER A 203 -4.48 0.21 11.46
C SER A 203 -4.40 -1.32 11.42
N VAL A 204 -3.27 -1.89 10.98
CA VAL A 204 -3.09 -3.34 10.81
C VAL A 204 -3.45 -4.15 12.05
N PRO A 205 -3.03 -3.81 13.29
CA PRO A 205 -3.33 -4.62 14.46
C PRO A 205 -4.83 -4.80 14.72
N ALA A 206 -5.65 -3.81 14.37
CA ALA A 206 -7.11 -3.88 14.51
C ALA A 206 -7.75 -4.85 13.50
N ILE A 207 -7.06 -5.14 12.39
CA ILE A 207 -7.57 -5.95 11.28
C ILE A 207 -7.22 -7.44 11.44
N ILE A 208 -6.12 -7.75 12.14
CA ILE A 208 -5.62 -9.14 12.36
C ILE A 208 -6.72 -10.12 12.81
N PRO A 209 -7.64 -9.78 13.74
CA PRO A 209 -8.72 -10.70 14.13
C PRO A 209 -9.59 -11.16 12.95
N TYR A 210 -9.86 -10.27 11.99
CA TYR A 210 -10.63 -10.58 10.78
C TYR A 210 -9.85 -11.45 9.79
N TYR A 211 -8.52 -11.35 9.78
CA TYR A 211 -7.67 -12.26 9.01
C TYR A 211 -7.69 -13.67 9.61
N HIS A 212 -7.55 -13.79 10.92
CA HIS A 212 -7.61 -15.10 11.60
C HIS A 212 -8.99 -15.76 11.52
N SER A 213 -10.08 -14.99 11.50
CA SER A 213 -11.43 -15.53 11.28
C SER A 213 -11.69 -15.95 9.83
N GLY A 214 -10.80 -15.57 8.90
CA GLY A 214 -10.93 -15.83 7.46
C GLY A 214 -11.90 -14.90 6.74
N GLN A 215 -12.43 -13.86 7.41
CA GLN A 215 -13.25 -12.81 6.80
C GLN A 215 -12.41 -11.91 5.89
N VAL A 216 -11.15 -11.66 6.26
CA VAL A 216 -10.16 -10.98 5.44
C VAL A 216 -9.13 -12.02 4.99
N LYS A 217 -8.92 -12.16 3.68
CA LYS A 217 -8.00 -13.16 3.11
C LYS A 217 -6.55 -12.71 3.07
N GLY A 218 -6.30 -11.41 3.12
CA GLY A 218 -4.96 -10.84 3.14
C GLY A 218 -4.97 -9.37 3.57
N ILE A 219 -3.83 -8.91 4.09
CA ILE A 219 -3.66 -7.55 4.62
C ILE A 219 -2.38 -6.96 4.03
N MET A 220 -2.48 -5.76 3.47
CA MET A 220 -1.35 -4.94 3.02
C MET A 220 -1.24 -3.66 3.84
N GLY A 221 -0.44 -3.70 4.90
CA GLY A 221 -0.18 -2.56 5.78
C GLY A 221 1.00 -1.70 5.34
N GLY A 222 0.73 -0.48 4.89
CA GLY A 222 1.74 0.54 4.67
C GLY A 222 2.82 0.21 3.65
N VAL A 223 3.89 1.00 3.69
CA VAL A 223 5.01 0.93 2.74
C VAL A 223 5.69 -0.43 2.70
N SER A 224 5.87 -1.08 3.86
CA SER A 224 6.56 -2.38 3.92
C SER A 224 5.80 -3.47 3.17
N SER A 225 4.47 -3.47 3.24
CA SER A 225 3.65 -4.43 2.52
C SER A 225 3.74 -4.24 1.00
N ALA A 226 3.72 -3.00 0.53
CA ALA A 226 3.89 -2.70 -0.90
C ALA A 226 5.26 -3.12 -1.41
N ALA A 227 6.33 -2.87 -0.65
CA ALA A 227 7.68 -3.30 -0.99
C ALA A 227 7.79 -4.84 -1.14
N GLN A 228 7.16 -5.59 -0.22
CA GLN A 228 7.13 -7.06 -0.28
C GLN A 228 6.35 -7.53 -1.51
N TYR A 229 5.24 -6.86 -1.81
CA TYR A 229 4.40 -7.17 -2.96
C TYR A 229 5.11 -6.91 -4.29
N GLU A 230 5.79 -5.76 -4.42
CA GLU A 230 6.63 -5.42 -5.58
C GLU A 230 7.75 -6.46 -5.79
N LEU A 231 8.36 -6.96 -4.72
CA LEU A 231 9.35 -8.02 -4.77
C LEU A 231 8.76 -9.33 -5.30
N LEU A 232 7.55 -9.71 -4.86
CA LEU A 232 6.85 -10.89 -5.37
C LEU A 232 6.55 -10.77 -6.86
N CYS A 233 6.15 -9.59 -7.32
CA CYS A 233 5.86 -9.30 -8.73
C CYS A 233 7.14 -9.17 -9.59
N ASN A 234 8.33 -9.31 -8.99
CA ASN A 234 9.63 -9.05 -9.62
C ASN A 234 9.68 -7.68 -10.34
N ASN A 235 8.97 -6.68 -9.77
CA ASN A 235 8.87 -5.33 -10.29
C ASN A 235 9.09 -4.31 -9.16
N PRO A 236 10.35 -4.14 -8.70
CA PRO A 236 10.67 -3.20 -7.63
C PRO A 236 10.27 -1.78 -8.01
N GLY A 237 9.49 -1.14 -7.14
CA GLY A 237 8.93 0.18 -7.39
C GLY A 237 9.15 1.13 -6.22
N ARG A 238 8.12 1.93 -5.94
CA ARG A 238 8.18 2.99 -4.94
C ARG A 238 8.17 2.43 -3.53
N GLY A 239 7.49 1.31 -3.29
CA GLY A 239 7.50 0.61 -2.01
C GLY A 239 8.91 0.14 -1.65
N ALA A 240 9.56 -0.60 -2.54
CA ALA A 240 10.92 -1.13 -2.35
C ALA A 240 11.94 -0.02 -2.09
N SER A 241 11.87 1.07 -2.87
CA SER A 241 12.78 2.21 -2.72
C SER A 241 12.61 2.92 -1.36
N LEU A 242 11.37 3.09 -0.90
CA LEU A 242 11.09 3.69 0.41
C LEU A 242 11.51 2.75 1.56
N MET A 243 11.32 1.44 1.40
CA MET A 243 11.74 0.43 2.38
C MET A 243 13.27 0.40 2.51
N ASP A 244 14.00 0.44 1.39
CA ASP A 244 15.46 0.51 1.39
C ASP A 244 15.94 1.79 2.09
N ALA A 245 15.29 2.94 1.82
CA ALA A 245 15.61 4.21 2.47
C ALA A 245 15.36 4.16 3.99
N GLN A 246 14.23 3.57 4.41
CA GLN A 246 13.91 3.41 5.84
C GLN A 246 14.90 2.48 6.55
N SER A 247 15.22 1.33 5.95
CA SER A 247 16.20 0.38 6.48
C SER A 247 17.60 1.00 6.61
N MET A 248 18.04 1.76 5.61
CA MET A 248 19.30 2.51 5.65
C MET A 248 19.30 3.56 6.76
N GLY A 249 18.21 4.30 6.92
CA GLY A 249 18.04 5.26 8.01
C GLY A 249 18.20 4.61 9.38
N HIS A 250 17.53 3.48 9.61
CA HIS A 250 17.65 2.73 10.86
C HIS A 250 19.07 2.20 11.09
N LEU A 251 19.73 1.67 10.06
CA LEU A 251 21.10 1.15 10.17
C LEU A 251 22.09 2.25 10.62
N ILE A 252 21.93 3.46 10.12
CA ILE A 252 22.78 4.61 10.47
C ILE A 252 22.54 5.07 11.89
N ILE A 253 21.27 5.14 12.31
CA ILE A 253 20.93 5.48 13.70
C ILE A 253 21.55 4.44 14.64
N ILE A 254 21.45 3.15 14.33
CA ILE A 254 22.09 2.08 15.11
C ILE A 254 23.61 2.26 15.13
N LEU A 255 24.24 2.56 13.99
CA LEU A 255 25.68 2.82 13.91
C LEU A 255 26.09 4.01 14.80
N PHE A 256 25.33 5.10 14.78
CA PHE A 256 25.60 6.26 15.64
C PHE A 256 25.41 5.96 17.12
N ILE A 257 24.40 5.17 17.49
CA ILE A 257 24.20 4.71 18.87
C ILE A 257 25.39 3.85 19.32
N VAL A 258 25.85 2.92 18.48
CA VAL A 258 27.00 2.06 18.79
C VAL A 258 28.28 2.88 18.94
N LEU A 259 28.57 3.78 18.00
CA LEU A 259 29.73 4.67 18.06
C LEU A 259 29.68 5.60 19.28
N GLY A 260 28.51 6.15 19.59
CA GLY A 260 28.28 6.96 20.79
C GLY A 260 28.52 6.18 22.08
N ASN A 261 28.03 4.95 22.16
CA ASN A 261 28.24 4.06 23.31
C ASN A 261 29.72 3.69 23.47
N ILE A 262 30.39 3.30 22.39
CA ILE A 262 31.85 3.02 22.40
C ILE A 262 32.61 4.26 22.89
N GLY A 263 32.28 5.44 22.35
CA GLY A 263 32.85 6.71 22.79
C GLY A 263 32.64 6.99 24.27
N TYR A 264 31.43 6.73 24.78
CA TYR A 264 31.10 6.91 26.20
C TYR A 264 31.92 5.97 27.10
N PHE A 265 31.95 4.66 26.80
CA PHE A 265 32.67 3.68 27.63
C PHE A 265 34.17 3.91 27.65
N MET A 266 34.78 4.22 26.50
CA MET A 266 36.22 4.51 26.42
C MET A 266 36.62 5.82 27.13
N THR A 267 35.68 6.76 27.31
CA THR A 267 35.92 8.02 28.04
C THR A 267 35.66 7.88 29.54
N LYS A 268 34.78 6.94 29.92
CA LYS A 268 34.48 6.61 31.33
C LYS A 268 35.72 6.10 32.05
N ASP A 269 36.51 5.24 31.41
CA ASP A 269 37.74 4.69 31.99
C ASP A 269 38.83 5.76 32.21
N LYS A 270 38.97 6.72 31.28
CA LYS A 270 39.92 7.85 31.43
C LYS A 270 39.54 8.81 32.57
N LYS A 271 38.24 8.95 32.91
CA LYS A 271 37.80 9.79 34.04
C LYS A 271 38.02 9.12 35.40
N GLN A 272 38.01 7.79 35.47
CA GLN A 272 38.31 7.07 36.72
C GLN A 272 39.82 7.04 37.04
N SER A 273 40.69 6.94 36.04
CA SER A 273 42.15 6.96 36.24
C SER A 273 42.75 8.35 36.50
N ALA A 274 42.02 9.43 36.20
CA ALA A 274 42.44 10.80 36.49
C ALA A 274 41.95 11.32 37.86
N GLY A 275 41.18 10.50 38.59
CA GLY A 275 40.63 10.80 39.92
C GLY A 275 41.24 9.98 41.06
N SER A 276 42.37 9.29 40.82
CA SER A 276 43.16 8.56 41.83
C SER A 276 44.55 9.19 41.98
#